data_AF-A0A7L0ICT0-F1
#
_entry.id   AF-A0A7L0ICT0-F1
#
_cell.length_a   1.000
_cell.length_b   1.000
_cell.length_c   1.000
_cell.angle_alpha   90.00
_cell.angle_beta   90.00
_cell.angle_gamma   90.00
#
_symmetry.space_group_name_H-M   'P 1'
#
loop_
_entity.id
_entity.type
_entity.pdbx_description
1 polymer ?
#
loop_
_entity_poly.entity_id
_entity_poly.type
_entity_poly.pdbx_seq_one_letter_code
_entity_poly.pdbx_strand_id
1 'polypeptide(L)'
;QGEYFVSENCTRRCRCEANGQMVCFPLFCGEDEVCKIQNGQRDCYPASTDLCHIYGDPHYSTFDGKLHHFQGSCNYTVVTGCDNSSVGFTVTTRNKHRGSPTWTALNSVALSMEGLHIALRQNKAVYINGALASLPASPAPGVTVSLSGSYVRVATKLGLQLQFNGDHELLVRVSEKHKGKLCGLCGTYTGRQQDDFMRPDGVVVPDFNEFGASWMVPDDEWPCDPAPSPPVSCSPSEEEAAKKQCASLTEPGGPFQPCHAVLPPQTYFESCVYDQCATHGSTEQLCNDLGAYATACAEAGVALGDWSAGTVCAPPEACKFACTFDDDFCEWVQAGYSSIDWIRNRGPTPTPNTGPSSDHTTGDGYYIYLEGSDALPGFVAQLVSPVCPSEGPHCF
;
A
#
# COMPACT_ATOMS: atom_id res chain seq x y z
N GLN A 1 40.67 26.55 18.00
CA GLN A 1 40.64 25.74 19.24
C GLN A 1 39.24 25.16 19.39
N GLY A 2 39.11 23.86 19.64
CA GLY A 2 37.79 23.20 19.74
C GLY A 2 37.22 22.65 18.43
N GLU A 3 37.92 22.81 17.30
CA GLU A 3 37.59 22.09 16.07
C GLU A 3 37.80 20.59 16.28
N TYR A 4 36.85 19.81 15.74
CA TYR A 4 36.89 18.36 15.77
C TYR A 4 36.93 17.81 14.35
N PHE A 5 37.61 16.67 14.17
CA PHE A 5 37.48 15.87 12.96
C PHE A 5 37.21 14.41 13.33
N VAL A 6 36.51 13.72 12.43
CA VAL A 6 36.21 12.29 12.53
C VAL A 6 36.95 11.58 11.40
N SER A 7 37.60 10.46 11.73
CA SER A 7 38.29 9.62 10.74
C SER A 7 37.32 9.10 9.67
N GLU A 8 37.81 8.72 8.49
CA GLU A 8 36.97 8.25 7.38
C GLU A 8 35.99 7.11 7.77
N ASN A 9 36.42 6.16 8.60
CA ASN A 9 35.58 5.02 9.01
C ASN A 9 34.90 5.23 10.37
N CYS A 10 34.84 6.48 10.86
CA CYS A 10 34.30 6.84 12.17
C CYS A 10 34.83 5.97 13.32
N THR A 11 36.09 5.54 13.25
CA THR A 11 36.76 4.77 14.30
C THR A 11 37.41 5.67 15.35
N ARG A 12 37.64 6.95 15.01
CA ARG A 12 38.27 7.95 15.88
C ARG A 12 37.63 9.32 15.71
N ARG A 13 37.48 10.03 16.83
CA ARG A 13 37.16 11.46 16.87
C ARG A 13 38.29 12.21 17.56
N CYS A 14 38.78 13.25 16.93
CA CYS A 14 39.93 14.02 17.39
C CYS A 14 39.55 15.48 17.60
N ARG A 15 40.13 16.12 18.62
CA ARG A 15 39.93 17.53 18.97
C ARG A 15 41.27 18.24 19.08
N CYS A 16 41.36 19.46 18.55
CA CYS A 16 42.52 20.33 18.72
C CYS A 16 42.44 21.11 20.05
N GLU A 17 43.44 20.90 20.92
CA GLU A 17 43.58 21.60 22.20
C GLU A 17 44.30 22.95 22.08
N ALA A 18 44.25 23.76 23.15
CA ALA A 18 44.80 25.13 23.18
C ALA A 18 46.29 25.18 22.88
N ASN A 19 47.01 24.12 23.24
CA ASN A 19 48.45 23.95 23.04
C ASN A 19 48.82 23.48 21.62
N GLY A 20 47.85 23.39 20.70
CA GLY A 20 48.06 22.91 19.33
C GLY A 20 48.17 21.38 19.21
N GLN A 21 47.99 20.64 20.32
CA GLN A 21 48.01 19.18 20.31
C GLN A 21 46.65 18.61 19.87
N MET A 22 46.69 17.57 19.05
CA MET A 22 45.51 16.79 18.66
C MET A 22 45.32 15.65 19.66
N VAL A 23 44.13 15.58 20.27
CA VAL A 23 43.76 14.49 21.19
C VAL A 23 42.61 13.69 20.56
N CYS A 24 42.79 12.38 20.44
CA CYS A 24 41.86 11.48 19.76
C CYS A 24 41.26 10.44 20.71
N PHE A 25 39.96 10.17 20.53
CA PHE A 25 39.20 9.16 21.25
C PHE A 25 38.64 8.13 20.27
N PRO A 26 38.51 6.85 20.66
CA PRO A 26 37.76 5.88 19.89
C PRO A 26 36.32 6.34 19.64
N LEU A 27 35.80 6.06 18.46
CA LEU A 27 34.41 6.30 18.06
C LEU A 27 33.84 4.99 17.50
N PHE A 28 32.58 4.71 17.83
CA PHE A 28 31.83 3.57 17.31
C PHE A 28 30.41 4.05 17.04
N CYS A 29 29.91 3.87 15.82
CA CYS A 29 28.53 4.18 15.51
C CYS A 29 27.59 3.17 16.18
N GLY A 30 26.44 3.65 16.64
CA GLY A 30 25.41 2.81 17.24
C GLY A 30 24.83 1.75 16.28
N GLU A 31 24.03 0.84 16.84
CA GLU A 31 23.40 -0.26 16.08
C GLU A 31 22.49 0.22 14.95
N ASP A 32 21.98 1.45 15.01
CA ASP A 32 21.12 2.06 13.98
C ASP A 32 21.81 3.23 13.24
N GLU A 33 23.11 3.45 13.47
CA GLU A 33 23.86 4.55 12.85
C GLU A 33 24.84 4.06 11.79
N VAL A 34 25.16 4.92 10.82
CA VAL A 34 26.23 4.73 9.85
C VAL A 34 27.20 5.91 9.86
N CYS A 35 28.46 5.61 9.54
CA CYS A 35 29.45 6.65 9.31
C CYS A 35 29.21 7.31 7.96
N LYS A 36 28.70 8.54 7.96
CA LYS A 36 28.44 9.30 6.72
C LYS A 36 28.71 10.78 6.91
N ILE A 37 28.70 11.51 5.80
CA ILE A 37 28.75 12.97 5.81
C ILE A 37 27.32 13.50 5.70
N GLN A 38 26.92 14.32 6.66
CA GLN A 38 25.65 15.04 6.63
C GLN A 38 25.93 16.52 6.89
N ASN A 39 25.43 17.41 6.02
CA ASN A 39 25.68 18.86 6.07
C ASN A 39 27.17 19.23 6.13
N GLY A 40 28.02 18.48 5.40
CA GLY A 40 29.47 18.72 5.33
C GLY A 40 30.28 18.18 6.52
N GLN A 41 29.63 17.59 7.53
CA GLN A 41 30.29 16.99 8.68
C GLN A 41 30.23 15.47 8.62
N ARG A 42 31.37 14.80 8.81
CA ARG A 42 31.44 13.35 9.02
C ARG A 42 31.18 13.03 10.49
N ASP A 43 30.23 12.15 10.75
CA ASP A 43 29.95 11.62 12.08
C ASP A 43 29.11 10.33 11.95
N CYS A 44 28.75 9.75 13.09
CA CYS A 44 27.73 8.72 13.15
C CYS A 44 26.34 9.37 13.10
N TYR A 45 25.57 9.00 12.09
CA TYR A 45 24.21 9.51 11.89
C TYR A 45 23.24 8.35 11.75
N PRO A 46 21.94 8.54 12.10
CA PRO A 46 20.92 7.53 11.88
C PRO A 46 20.94 7.03 10.43
N ALA A 47 20.89 5.71 10.28
CA ALA A 47 20.83 5.06 8.99
C ALA A 47 19.52 5.46 8.29
N SER A 48 19.62 5.99 7.08
CA SER A 48 18.45 6.18 6.22
C SER A 48 17.95 4.82 5.72
N THR A 49 16.72 4.83 5.21
CA THR A 49 16.12 3.68 4.54
C THR A 49 15.70 4.07 3.14
N ASP A 50 15.95 3.21 2.18
CA ASP A 50 15.36 3.35 0.84
C ASP A 50 14.27 2.30 0.64
N LEU A 51 13.37 2.60 -0.30
CA LEU A 51 12.15 1.84 -0.57
C LEU A 51 12.25 1.20 -1.95
N CYS A 52 12.10 -0.11 -2.01
CA CYS A 52 11.63 -0.79 -3.20
C CYS A 52 10.11 -0.97 -3.10
N HIS A 53 9.39 -0.56 -4.13
CA HIS A 53 7.93 -0.60 -4.16
C HIS A 53 7.44 -1.51 -5.28
N ILE A 54 6.63 -2.51 -4.93
CA ILE A 54 6.04 -3.46 -5.88
C ILE A 54 4.52 -3.31 -5.77
N TYR A 55 3.85 -2.95 -6.86
CA TYR A 55 2.43 -2.60 -6.86
C TYR A 55 1.79 -2.91 -8.21
N GLY A 56 0.45 -2.85 -8.28
CA GLY A 56 -0.28 -3.12 -9.52
C GLY A 56 0.05 -4.48 -10.12
N ASP A 57 0.56 -4.46 -11.36
CA ASP A 57 0.44 -5.57 -12.29
C ASP A 57 1.61 -6.51 -12.65
N PRO A 58 2.66 -6.80 -11.87
CA PRO A 58 3.34 -6.00 -10.89
C PRO A 58 4.35 -5.08 -11.58
N HIS A 59 4.27 -3.81 -11.22
CA HIS A 59 5.31 -2.83 -11.45
C HIS A 59 6.29 -2.84 -10.28
N TYR A 60 7.57 -2.66 -10.58
CA TYR A 60 8.63 -2.60 -9.59
C TYR A 60 9.36 -1.27 -9.70
N SER A 61 9.46 -0.56 -8.58
CA SER A 61 10.39 0.55 -8.39
C SER A 61 11.52 0.05 -7.51
N THR A 62 12.74 -0.02 -8.06
CA THR A 62 13.93 -0.48 -7.34
C THR A 62 14.33 0.49 -6.24
N PHE A 63 15.26 0.09 -5.35
CA PHE A 63 15.81 0.97 -4.33
C PHE A 63 16.47 2.24 -4.88
N ASP A 64 16.98 2.19 -6.12
CA ASP A 64 17.62 3.32 -6.79
C ASP A 64 16.62 4.09 -7.70
N GLY A 65 15.34 3.70 -7.69
CA GLY A 65 14.24 4.38 -8.36
C GLY A 65 14.01 3.99 -9.83
N LYS A 66 14.60 2.88 -10.30
CA LYS A 66 14.37 2.37 -11.66
C LYS A 66 13.04 1.62 -11.74
N LEU A 67 12.25 1.93 -12.76
CA LEU A 67 10.97 1.28 -13.04
C LEU A 67 11.14 0.07 -13.97
N HIS A 68 10.41 -1.02 -13.70
CA HIS A 68 10.16 -2.10 -14.66
C HIS A 68 8.81 -2.78 -14.45
N HIS A 69 8.27 -3.38 -15.52
CA HIS A 69 6.94 -3.98 -15.59
C HIS A 69 7.02 -5.49 -15.87
N PHE A 70 7.76 -6.23 -15.04
CA PHE A 70 8.03 -7.64 -15.29
C PHE A 70 6.82 -8.55 -14.95
N GLN A 71 6.22 -9.14 -15.99
CA GLN A 71 4.96 -9.91 -15.97
C GLN A 71 5.12 -11.42 -15.69
N GLY A 72 6.04 -11.79 -14.79
CA GLY A 72 6.28 -13.19 -14.46
C GLY A 72 5.22 -13.78 -13.51
N SER A 73 4.81 -15.04 -13.70
CA SER A 73 3.77 -15.74 -12.89
C SER A 73 4.32 -16.81 -11.93
N CYS A 74 5.63 -16.81 -11.70
CA CYS A 74 6.34 -17.74 -10.83
C CYS A 74 6.68 -17.14 -9.45
N ASN A 75 7.52 -17.88 -8.71
CA ASN A 75 8.21 -17.38 -7.53
C ASN A 75 9.50 -16.65 -7.96
N TYR A 76 9.76 -15.46 -7.42
CA TYR A 76 10.92 -14.64 -7.76
C TYR A 76 11.63 -14.12 -6.52
N THR A 77 12.96 -14.02 -6.59
CA THR A 77 13.74 -13.32 -5.57
C THR A 77 13.69 -11.82 -5.79
N VAL A 78 13.06 -11.09 -4.88
CA VAL A 78 12.98 -9.63 -4.96
C VAL A 78 14.14 -8.94 -4.26
N VAL A 79 14.61 -9.50 -3.14
CA VAL A 79 15.79 -9.00 -2.42
C VAL A 79 16.57 -10.18 -1.81
N THR A 80 17.87 -10.19 -2.02
CA THR A 80 18.82 -11.09 -1.37
C THR A 80 20.20 -10.42 -1.28
N GLY A 81 21.13 -11.00 -0.53
CA GLY A 81 22.55 -10.63 -0.62
C GLY A 81 23.19 -11.09 -1.92
N CYS A 82 24.07 -10.26 -2.49
CA CYS A 82 24.95 -10.67 -3.60
C CYS A 82 26.31 -11.14 -3.10
N ASP A 83 27.02 -11.94 -3.90
CA ASP A 83 28.39 -12.38 -3.63
C ASP A 83 28.54 -13.07 -2.24
N ASN A 84 29.76 -13.05 -1.68
CA ASN A 84 30.05 -13.43 -0.29
C ASN A 84 29.52 -12.38 0.72
N SER A 85 28.48 -11.60 0.40
CA SER A 85 27.89 -10.69 1.38
C SER A 85 27.24 -11.48 2.51
N SER A 86 27.41 -11.00 3.74
CA SER A 86 26.82 -11.62 4.93
C SER A 86 25.37 -11.17 5.17
N VAL A 87 24.59 -10.97 4.10
CA VAL A 87 23.19 -10.56 4.21
C VAL A 87 22.37 -11.77 4.67
N GLY A 88 21.86 -11.72 5.90
CA GLY A 88 21.16 -12.84 6.55
C GLY A 88 19.69 -12.98 6.20
N PHE A 89 19.23 -12.46 5.05
CA PHE A 89 17.84 -12.51 4.65
C PHE A 89 17.64 -12.61 3.14
N THR A 90 16.56 -13.28 2.75
CA THR A 90 16.06 -13.34 1.37
C THR A 90 14.55 -13.08 1.39
N VAL A 91 14.10 -12.23 0.48
CA VAL A 91 12.68 -11.93 0.25
C VAL A 91 12.30 -12.47 -1.13
N THR A 92 11.23 -13.25 -1.16
CA THR A 92 10.66 -13.80 -2.40
C THR A 92 9.20 -13.40 -2.53
N THR A 93 8.72 -13.33 -3.77
CA THR A 93 7.31 -13.08 -4.07
C THR A 93 6.81 -14.13 -5.05
N ARG A 94 5.60 -14.64 -4.79
CA ARG A 94 4.86 -15.42 -5.77
C ARG A 94 3.89 -14.51 -6.48
N ASN A 95 3.97 -14.49 -7.80
CA ASN A 95 3.05 -13.78 -8.67
C ASN A 95 2.06 -14.78 -9.27
N LYS A 96 0.87 -14.32 -9.64
CA LYS A 96 -0.12 -15.17 -10.33
C LYS A 96 -0.91 -14.37 -11.35
N HIS A 97 -1.38 -15.05 -12.39
CA HIS A 97 -2.40 -14.49 -13.27
C HIS A 97 -3.71 -14.27 -12.52
N ARG A 98 -4.40 -13.17 -12.82
CA ARG A 98 -5.67 -12.83 -12.17
C ARG A 98 -6.70 -12.39 -13.21
N GLY A 99 -7.53 -13.30 -13.72
CA GLY A 99 -8.56 -12.92 -14.72
C GLY A 99 -8.04 -12.69 -16.16
N SER A 100 -6.74 -12.43 -16.37
CA SER A 100 -6.08 -12.42 -17.69
C SER A 100 -4.75 -13.19 -17.66
N PRO A 101 -4.38 -13.93 -18.75
CA PRO A 101 -3.07 -14.57 -18.88
C PRO A 101 -1.92 -13.59 -19.20
N THR A 102 -2.23 -12.33 -19.54
CA THR A 102 -1.23 -11.29 -19.85
C THR A 102 -0.97 -10.36 -18.68
N TRP A 103 -1.63 -10.57 -17.56
CA TRP A 103 -1.59 -9.74 -16.37
C TRP A 103 -1.22 -10.62 -15.18
N THR A 104 -0.29 -10.18 -14.34
CA THR A 104 0.06 -10.86 -13.10
C THR A 104 -0.09 -9.93 -11.92
N ALA A 105 -0.21 -10.47 -10.72
CA ALA A 105 -0.17 -9.66 -9.51
C ALA A 105 0.42 -10.48 -8.38
N LEU A 106 0.90 -9.78 -7.35
CA LEU A 106 1.37 -10.43 -6.12
C LEU A 106 0.30 -11.37 -5.57
N ASN A 107 0.72 -12.54 -5.11
CA ASN A 107 -0.12 -13.49 -4.38
C ASN A 107 0.35 -13.65 -2.94
N SER A 108 1.66 -13.73 -2.75
CA SER A 108 2.27 -13.86 -1.44
C SER A 108 3.70 -13.36 -1.43
N VAL A 109 4.16 -13.02 -0.23
CA VAL A 109 5.51 -12.53 0.06
C VAL A 109 6.10 -13.43 1.12
N ALA A 110 7.34 -13.87 0.95
CA ALA A 110 8.02 -14.69 1.96
C ALA A 110 9.38 -14.10 2.34
N LEU A 111 9.63 -14.04 3.65
CA LEU A 111 10.91 -13.70 4.26
C LEU A 111 11.56 -14.96 4.81
N SER A 112 12.77 -15.25 4.35
CA SER A 112 13.62 -16.33 4.88
C SER A 112 14.85 -15.75 5.57
N MET A 113 15.09 -16.13 6.82
CA MET A 113 16.21 -15.67 7.66
C MET A 113 16.59 -16.73 8.69
N GLU A 114 17.83 -17.21 8.75
CA GLU A 114 18.36 -18.06 9.85
C GLU A 114 17.35 -19.04 10.50
N GLY A 115 16.77 -19.97 9.71
CA GLY A 115 15.81 -20.97 10.22
C GLY A 115 14.39 -20.46 10.50
N LEU A 116 14.12 -19.19 10.22
CA LEU A 116 12.81 -18.56 10.24
C LEU A 116 12.30 -18.33 8.82
N HIS A 117 11.06 -18.72 8.57
CA HIS A 117 10.34 -18.49 7.32
C HIS A 117 8.97 -17.87 7.62
N ILE A 118 8.77 -16.63 7.20
CA ILE A 118 7.50 -15.90 7.36
C ILE A 118 6.87 -15.71 5.99
N ALA A 119 5.67 -16.25 5.78
CA ALA A 119 4.90 -16.04 4.56
C ALA A 119 3.66 -15.17 4.84
N LEU A 120 3.55 -14.07 4.10
CA LEU A 120 2.41 -13.16 4.07
C LEU A 120 1.57 -13.51 2.84
N ARG A 121 0.30 -13.85 3.02
CA ARG A 121 -0.60 -14.29 1.95
C ARG A 121 -1.80 -13.35 1.82
N GLN A 122 -2.63 -13.63 0.83
CA GLN A 122 -3.85 -12.88 0.59
C GLN A 122 -4.73 -12.79 1.85
N ASN A 123 -5.53 -11.72 1.94
CA ASN A 123 -6.38 -11.41 3.09
C ASN A 123 -5.59 -11.30 4.41
N LYS A 124 -4.31 -10.87 4.32
CA LYS A 124 -3.42 -10.62 5.47
C LYS A 124 -3.15 -11.86 6.32
N ALA A 125 -3.31 -13.06 5.77
CA ALA A 125 -2.99 -14.30 6.46
C ALA A 125 -1.46 -14.45 6.61
N VAL A 126 -1.00 -14.79 7.81
CA VAL A 126 0.44 -14.91 8.12
C VAL A 126 0.77 -16.33 8.56
N TYR A 127 1.79 -16.91 7.93
CA TYR A 127 2.33 -18.21 8.30
C TYR A 127 3.77 -18.05 8.78
N ILE A 128 4.09 -18.64 9.93
CA ILE A 128 5.44 -18.65 10.52
C ILE A 128 5.88 -20.10 10.60
N ASN A 129 6.95 -20.45 9.89
CA ASN A 129 7.47 -21.82 9.76
C ASN A 129 6.36 -22.82 9.37
N GLY A 130 5.46 -22.42 8.48
CA GLY A 130 4.35 -23.23 7.98
C GLY A 130 3.08 -23.25 8.85
N ALA A 131 3.12 -22.71 10.07
CA ALA A 131 1.96 -22.62 10.94
C ALA A 131 1.25 -21.26 10.82
N LEU A 132 -0.09 -21.27 10.75
CA LEU A 132 -0.88 -20.04 10.76
C LEU A 132 -0.68 -19.30 12.09
N ALA A 133 -0.37 -18.01 12.02
CA ALA A 133 -0.06 -17.17 13.16
C ALA A 133 -1.10 -16.05 13.37
N SER A 134 -1.41 -15.75 14.63
CA SER A 134 -2.17 -14.56 15.03
C SER A 134 -1.23 -13.36 15.23
N LEU A 135 -1.68 -12.15 14.90
CA LEU A 135 -0.90 -10.93 15.05
C LEU A 135 -1.34 -10.11 16.29
N PRO A 136 -0.42 -9.39 16.95
CA PRO A 136 1.01 -9.31 16.67
C PRO A 136 1.79 -10.56 17.11
N ALA A 137 2.94 -10.82 16.47
CA ALA A 137 3.83 -11.95 16.77
C ALA A 137 5.30 -11.52 16.81
N SER A 138 6.11 -12.21 17.60
CA SER A 138 7.56 -12.01 17.69
C SER A 138 8.30 -13.35 17.59
N PRO A 139 8.45 -13.91 16.38
CA PRO A 139 8.90 -15.29 16.19
C PRO A 139 10.38 -15.51 16.47
N ALA A 140 11.19 -14.45 16.50
CA ALA A 140 12.61 -14.49 16.82
C ALA A 140 13.07 -13.17 17.47
N PRO A 141 14.17 -13.15 18.24
CA PRO A 141 14.72 -11.92 18.80
C PRO A 141 15.01 -10.87 17.73
N GLY A 142 14.37 -9.71 17.86
CA GLY A 142 14.48 -8.61 16.89
C GLY A 142 13.65 -8.81 15.62
N VAL A 143 12.68 -9.71 15.61
CA VAL A 143 11.68 -9.84 14.52
C VAL A 143 10.29 -9.62 15.08
N THR A 144 9.53 -8.70 14.48
CA THR A 144 8.15 -8.41 14.85
C THR A 144 7.25 -8.47 13.62
N VAL A 145 6.08 -9.09 13.77
CA VAL A 145 5.01 -9.13 12.76
C VAL A 145 3.76 -8.50 13.37
N SER A 146 3.15 -7.54 12.69
CA SER A 146 2.03 -6.77 13.22
C SER A 146 1.14 -6.23 12.11
N LEU A 147 -0.07 -5.79 12.44
CA LEU A 147 -0.88 -4.99 11.55
C LEU A 147 -0.47 -3.52 11.66
N SER A 148 -0.34 -2.84 10.52
CA SER A 148 -0.03 -1.42 10.41
C SER A 148 -0.96 -0.80 9.37
N GLY A 149 -2.06 -0.21 9.82
CA GLY A 149 -3.12 0.26 8.93
C GLY A 149 -3.69 -0.88 8.08
N SER A 150 -3.67 -0.71 6.76
CA SER A 150 -4.08 -1.73 5.79
C SER A 150 -3.04 -2.82 5.55
N TYR A 151 -1.82 -2.75 6.11
CA TYR A 151 -0.74 -3.67 5.81
C TYR A 151 -0.46 -4.66 6.95
N VAL A 152 0.05 -5.83 6.58
CA VAL A 152 0.86 -6.65 7.48
C VAL A 152 2.30 -6.17 7.40
N ARG A 153 2.87 -5.76 8.54
CA ARG A 153 4.24 -5.29 8.67
C ARG A 153 5.11 -6.34 9.33
N VAL A 154 6.20 -6.73 8.66
CA VAL A 154 7.32 -7.48 9.24
C VAL A 154 8.48 -6.51 9.42
N ALA A 155 9.06 -6.44 10.60
CA ALA A 155 10.24 -5.61 10.87
C ALA A 155 11.31 -6.45 11.56
N THR A 156 12.57 -6.20 11.18
CA THR A 156 13.73 -6.97 11.66
C THR A 156 14.81 -6.04 12.20
N LYS A 157 15.61 -6.54 13.15
CA LYS A 157 16.80 -5.84 13.67
C LYS A 157 17.91 -5.64 12.62
N LEU A 158 17.83 -6.34 11.49
CA LEU A 158 18.75 -6.13 10.37
C LEU A 158 18.39 -4.88 9.56
N GLY A 159 17.36 -4.13 9.93
CA GLY A 159 16.94 -2.93 9.19
C GLY A 159 16.18 -3.25 7.91
N LEU A 160 15.65 -4.48 7.76
CA LEU A 160 14.65 -4.84 6.75
C LEU A 160 13.24 -4.68 7.35
N GLN A 161 12.36 -4.04 6.59
CA GLN A 161 10.92 -3.97 6.85
C GLN A 161 10.13 -4.31 5.58
N LEU A 162 9.15 -5.21 5.72
CA LEU A 162 8.17 -5.54 4.69
C LEU A 162 6.80 -5.02 5.10
N GLN A 163 6.05 -4.43 4.17
CA GLN A 163 4.62 -4.14 4.36
C GLN A 163 3.85 -4.67 3.16
N PHE A 164 3.02 -5.68 3.38
CA PHE A 164 2.17 -6.26 2.32
C PHE A 164 0.70 -5.99 2.64
N ASN A 165 -0.05 -5.44 1.68
CA ASN A 165 -1.46 -5.08 1.90
C ASN A 165 -2.39 -6.31 1.98
N GLY A 166 -1.86 -7.51 1.69
CA GLY A 166 -2.65 -8.73 1.61
C GLY A 166 -3.29 -8.93 0.24
N ASP A 167 -2.86 -8.19 -0.78
CA ASP A 167 -3.34 -8.34 -2.14
C ASP A 167 -2.28 -8.12 -3.22
N HIS A 168 -2.02 -6.86 -3.62
CA HIS A 168 -1.23 -6.53 -4.82
C HIS A 168 -0.06 -5.57 -4.55
N GLU A 169 0.15 -5.10 -3.32
CA GLU A 169 1.14 -4.07 -3.00
C GLU A 169 2.09 -4.51 -1.88
N LEU A 170 3.38 -4.38 -2.14
CA LEU A 170 4.49 -4.68 -1.24
C LEU A 170 5.47 -3.51 -1.18
N LEU A 171 5.69 -2.99 0.03
CA LEU A 171 6.75 -2.05 0.35
C LEU A 171 7.91 -2.81 1.01
N VAL A 172 9.09 -2.73 0.42
CA VAL A 172 10.33 -3.29 0.98
C VAL A 172 11.24 -2.14 1.35
N ARG A 173 11.37 -1.87 2.65
CA ARG A 173 12.29 -0.84 3.18
C ARG A 173 13.54 -1.49 3.72
N VAL A 174 14.70 -0.98 3.32
CA VAL A 174 15.99 -1.49 3.79
C VAL A 174 16.90 -0.36 4.24
N SER A 175 17.57 -0.56 5.37
CA SER A 175 18.59 0.34 5.89
C SER A 175 19.79 0.46 4.95
N GLU A 176 20.33 1.67 4.82
CA GLU A 176 21.55 1.96 4.02
C GLU A 176 22.79 1.19 4.47
N LYS A 177 22.75 0.50 5.61
CA LYS A 177 23.77 -0.48 6.03
C LYS A 177 23.97 -1.62 5.02
N HIS A 178 22.96 -1.87 4.19
CA HIS A 178 22.97 -2.87 3.13
C HIS A 178 23.26 -2.28 1.74
N LYS A 179 23.55 -0.98 1.65
CA LYS A 179 23.85 -0.32 0.38
C LYS A 179 25.03 -1.01 -0.32
N GLY A 180 24.84 -1.37 -1.58
CA GLY A 180 25.79 -2.09 -2.43
C GLY A 180 26.02 -3.56 -2.06
N LYS A 181 25.14 -4.17 -1.25
CA LYS A 181 25.23 -5.60 -0.85
C LYS A 181 24.04 -6.43 -1.33
N LEU A 182 23.01 -5.79 -1.90
CA LEU A 182 21.75 -6.42 -2.25
C LEU A 182 21.62 -6.59 -3.77
N CYS A 183 20.81 -7.58 -4.16
CA CYS A 183 20.34 -7.79 -5.54
C CYS A 183 18.99 -8.50 -5.50
N GLY A 184 18.37 -8.62 -6.67
CA GLY A 184 17.04 -9.14 -6.87
C GLY A 184 16.23 -8.18 -7.74
N LEU A 185 14.94 -8.44 -7.91
CA LEU A 185 14.05 -7.57 -8.68
C LEU A 185 13.97 -6.12 -8.16
N CYS A 186 14.36 -5.88 -6.91
CA CYS A 186 14.47 -4.54 -6.31
C CYS A 186 15.79 -3.81 -6.61
N GLY A 187 16.66 -4.35 -7.47
CA GLY A 187 17.90 -3.71 -7.89
C GLY A 187 19.09 -3.93 -6.94
N THR A 188 20.18 -3.21 -7.18
CA THR A 188 21.49 -3.44 -6.51
C THR A 188 21.67 -2.64 -5.22
N TYR A 189 20.78 -1.66 -5.02
CA TYR A 189 20.83 -0.70 -3.94
C TYR A 189 22.19 0.05 -3.86
N THR A 190 22.70 0.56 -4.98
CA THR A 190 23.99 1.29 -5.02
C THR A 190 23.82 2.80 -5.11
N GLY A 191 22.59 3.28 -5.35
CA GLY A 191 22.26 4.64 -5.74
C GLY A 191 22.41 4.90 -7.24
N ARG A 192 22.44 3.86 -8.09
CA ARG A 192 22.65 3.96 -9.54
C ARG A 192 21.69 3.06 -10.32
N GLN A 193 20.69 3.66 -10.95
CA GLN A 193 19.74 2.94 -11.82
C GLN A 193 20.40 2.16 -12.98
N GLN A 194 21.62 2.50 -13.39
CA GLN A 194 22.26 1.85 -14.53
C GLN A 194 22.65 0.40 -14.25
N ASP A 195 22.84 0.01 -12.97
CA ASP A 195 23.23 -1.35 -12.60
C ASP A 195 22.09 -2.19 -12.00
N ASP A 196 20.90 -1.61 -11.77
CA ASP A 196 19.76 -2.29 -11.15
C ASP A 196 19.28 -3.56 -11.87
N PHE A 197 19.48 -3.67 -13.18
CA PHE A 197 19.12 -4.87 -13.93
C PHE A 197 20.27 -5.89 -13.94
N MET A 198 20.83 -6.14 -12.77
CA MET A 198 21.88 -7.13 -12.55
C MET A 198 21.26 -8.50 -12.30
N ARG A 199 21.61 -9.47 -13.14
CA ARG A 199 21.22 -10.87 -12.98
C ARG A 199 22.01 -11.55 -11.84
N PRO A 200 21.61 -12.75 -11.38
CA PRO A 200 22.33 -13.48 -10.34
C PRO A 200 23.80 -13.80 -10.65
N ASP A 201 24.19 -13.84 -11.92
CA ASP A 201 25.57 -14.05 -12.37
C ASP A 201 26.43 -12.77 -12.38
N GLY A 202 25.88 -11.64 -11.91
CA GLY A 202 26.55 -10.34 -11.85
C GLY A 202 26.53 -9.56 -13.17
N VAL A 203 25.87 -10.06 -14.22
CA VAL A 203 25.78 -9.38 -15.51
C VAL A 203 24.61 -8.40 -15.52
N VAL A 204 24.87 -7.15 -15.91
CA VAL A 204 23.84 -6.13 -16.10
C VAL A 204 23.28 -6.23 -17.52
N VAL A 205 21.95 -6.30 -17.65
CA VAL A 205 21.24 -6.42 -18.93
C VAL A 205 20.34 -5.22 -19.20
N PRO A 206 20.13 -4.84 -20.47
CA PRO A 206 19.27 -3.70 -20.81
C PRO A 206 17.77 -4.05 -20.78
N ASP A 207 17.42 -5.32 -20.99
CA ASP A 207 16.05 -5.79 -21.09
C ASP A 207 15.51 -6.27 -19.73
N PHE A 208 14.38 -5.72 -19.30
CA PHE A 208 13.81 -6.05 -18.00
C PHE A 208 13.15 -7.44 -17.96
N ASN A 209 12.77 -8.02 -19.10
CA ASN A 209 12.22 -9.37 -19.13
C ASN A 209 13.32 -10.41 -18.96
N GLU A 210 14.48 -10.20 -19.61
CA GLU A 210 15.69 -10.99 -19.39
C GLU A 210 16.14 -10.90 -17.93
N PHE A 211 16.19 -9.68 -17.38
CA PHE A 211 16.50 -9.45 -15.97
C PHE A 211 15.51 -10.17 -15.05
N GLY A 212 14.20 -9.96 -15.23
CA GLY A 212 13.17 -10.52 -14.36
C GLY A 212 13.14 -12.04 -14.37
N ALA A 213 13.23 -12.64 -15.56
CA ALA A 213 13.26 -14.09 -15.72
C ALA A 213 14.47 -14.74 -15.04
N SER A 214 15.60 -14.04 -14.95
CA SER A 214 16.82 -14.54 -14.32
C SER A 214 16.69 -14.73 -12.79
N TRP A 215 15.75 -14.05 -12.14
CA TRP A 215 15.53 -14.09 -10.69
C TRP A 215 14.47 -15.11 -10.23
N MET A 216 14.01 -15.96 -11.14
CA MET A 216 13.04 -17.02 -10.87
C MET A 216 13.61 -18.07 -9.91
N VAL A 217 12.80 -18.48 -8.94
CA VAL A 217 13.13 -19.56 -8.00
C VAL A 217 12.24 -20.76 -8.33
N PRO A 218 12.81 -21.94 -8.64
CA PRO A 218 12.03 -23.16 -8.84
C PRO A 218 11.20 -23.49 -7.59
N ASP A 219 9.93 -23.86 -7.82
CA ASP A 219 8.96 -24.13 -6.76
C ASP A 219 8.04 -25.28 -7.18
N ASP A 220 8.34 -26.50 -6.73
CA ASP A 220 7.59 -27.71 -7.12
C ASP A 220 6.14 -27.68 -6.63
N GLU A 221 5.84 -26.89 -5.59
CA GLU A 221 4.48 -26.71 -5.06
C GLU A 221 3.71 -25.60 -5.79
N TRP A 222 4.37 -24.84 -6.67
CA TRP A 222 3.79 -23.76 -7.45
C TRP A 222 4.20 -23.84 -8.93
N PRO A 223 3.63 -24.79 -9.70
CA PRO A 223 3.85 -24.83 -11.14
C PRO A 223 3.39 -23.54 -11.82
N CYS A 224 4.25 -22.97 -12.67
CA CYS A 224 4.03 -21.72 -13.37
C CYS A 224 4.63 -21.78 -14.78
N ASP A 225 4.28 -20.82 -15.64
CA ASP A 225 4.95 -20.63 -16.92
C ASP A 225 6.16 -19.69 -16.73
N PRO A 226 7.41 -20.16 -16.97
CA PRO A 226 8.59 -19.32 -16.82
C PRO A 226 8.67 -18.21 -17.88
N ALA A 227 7.97 -18.35 -19.02
CA ALA A 227 7.95 -17.35 -20.06
C ALA A 227 6.89 -16.29 -19.74
N PRO A 228 7.28 -15.02 -19.49
CA PRO A 228 6.30 -13.95 -19.35
C PRO A 228 5.54 -13.77 -20.66
N SER A 229 4.23 -13.55 -20.55
CA SER A 229 3.39 -13.20 -21.70
C SER A 229 3.90 -11.88 -22.32
N PRO A 230 3.88 -11.75 -23.65
CA PRO A 230 4.23 -10.49 -24.28
C PRO A 230 3.30 -9.37 -23.77
N PRO A 231 3.82 -8.15 -23.58
CA PRO A 231 3.02 -7.03 -23.13
C PRO A 231 1.85 -6.78 -24.08
N VAL A 232 0.70 -6.41 -23.52
CA VAL A 232 -0.48 -6.04 -24.31
C VAL A 232 -0.13 -4.82 -25.16
N SER A 233 -0.30 -4.92 -26.48
CA SER A 233 -0.08 -3.79 -27.38
C SER A 233 -1.19 -2.76 -27.23
N CYS A 234 -0.85 -1.54 -26.87
CA CYS A 234 -1.80 -0.43 -26.81
C CYS A 234 -1.83 0.32 -28.15
N SER A 235 -3.01 0.53 -28.75
CA SER A 235 -3.11 1.40 -29.92
C SER A 235 -2.88 2.87 -29.52
N PRO A 236 -2.43 3.74 -30.44
CA PRO A 236 -2.22 5.16 -30.12
C PRO A 236 -3.46 5.85 -29.55
N SER A 237 -4.67 5.45 -29.95
CA SER A 237 -5.92 6.00 -29.41
C SER A 237 -6.21 5.53 -27.97
N GLU A 238 -5.91 4.27 -27.66
CA GLU A 238 -6.08 3.74 -26.30
C GLU A 238 -5.04 4.35 -25.36
N GLU A 239 -3.81 4.53 -25.82
CA GLU A 239 -2.74 5.15 -25.04
C GLU A 239 -3.09 6.61 -24.68
N GLU A 240 -3.63 7.38 -25.64
CA GLU A 240 -4.10 8.74 -25.37
C GLU A 240 -5.31 8.79 -24.44
N ALA A 241 -6.17 7.76 -24.44
CA ALA A 241 -7.27 7.65 -23.48
C ALA A 241 -6.74 7.32 -22.07
N ALA A 242 -5.81 6.37 -21.97
CA ALA A 242 -5.13 5.99 -20.74
C ALA A 242 -4.40 7.19 -20.11
N LYS A 243 -3.64 7.97 -20.90
CA LYS A 243 -2.99 9.21 -20.43
C LYS A 243 -3.96 10.20 -19.80
N LYS A 244 -5.17 10.33 -20.37
CA LYS A 244 -6.22 11.21 -19.81
C LYS A 244 -6.76 10.68 -18.48
N GLN A 245 -6.94 9.37 -18.36
CA GLN A 245 -7.37 8.74 -17.10
C GLN A 245 -6.31 8.91 -16.01
N CYS A 246 -5.03 8.76 -16.35
CA CYS A 246 -3.91 8.86 -15.41
C CYS A 246 -3.48 10.30 -15.09
N ALA A 247 -4.08 11.31 -15.73
CA ALA A 247 -3.63 12.70 -15.66
C ALA A 247 -3.59 13.26 -14.22
N SER A 248 -4.47 12.78 -13.33
CA SER A 248 -4.53 13.19 -11.92
C SER A 248 -3.21 13.02 -11.17
N LEU A 249 -2.34 12.07 -11.55
CA LEU A 249 -1.01 11.88 -10.97
C LEU A 249 -0.06 13.06 -11.22
N THR A 250 -0.30 13.82 -12.29
CA THR A 250 0.61 14.89 -12.75
C THR A 250 -0.03 16.27 -12.74
N GLU A 251 -1.33 16.34 -12.44
CA GLU A 251 -2.14 17.55 -12.54
C GLU A 251 -1.69 18.64 -11.54
N PRO A 252 -1.34 19.84 -12.02
CA PRO A 252 -1.12 20.99 -11.14
C PRO A 252 -2.43 21.37 -10.43
N GLY A 253 -2.40 21.57 -9.12
CA GLY A 253 -3.63 21.79 -8.33
C GLY A 253 -4.36 20.50 -7.95
N GLY A 254 -3.91 19.34 -8.45
CA GLY A 254 -4.50 18.04 -8.14
C GLY A 254 -4.14 17.52 -6.73
N PRO A 255 -4.76 16.40 -6.30
CA PRO A 255 -4.60 15.85 -4.95
C PRO A 255 -3.14 15.48 -4.62
N PHE A 256 -2.33 15.15 -5.63
CA PHE A 256 -0.95 14.75 -5.45
C PHE A 256 0.08 15.89 -5.58
N GLN A 257 -0.35 17.12 -5.88
CA GLN A 257 0.56 18.26 -6.07
C GLN A 257 1.58 18.45 -4.91
N PRO A 258 1.21 18.29 -3.62
CA PRO A 258 2.17 18.41 -2.52
C PRO A 258 3.34 17.43 -2.62
N CYS A 259 3.17 16.32 -3.34
CA CYS A 259 4.18 15.28 -3.51
C CYS A 259 5.19 15.56 -4.62
N HIS A 260 4.80 16.27 -5.67
CA HIS A 260 5.53 16.30 -6.94
C HIS A 260 6.99 16.76 -6.79
N ALA A 261 7.28 17.62 -5.81
CA ALA A 261 8.63 18.11 -5.52
C ALA A 261 9.51 17.12 -4.74
N VAL A 262 8.89 16.20 -3.99
CA VAL A 262 9.57 15.19 -3.16
C VAL A 262 9.72 13.87 -3.94
N LEU A 263 8.65 13.44 -4.61
CA LEU A 263 8.60 12.24 -5.43
C LEU A 263 7.97 12.58 -6.80
N PRO A 264 8.76 12.71 -7.87
CA PRO A 264 8.24 12.99 -9.20
C PRO A 264 7.25 11.90 -9.68
N PRO A 265 6.08 12.26 -10.24
CA PRO A 265 5.02 11.30 -10.57
C PRO A 265 5.26 10.47 -11.84
N GLN A 266 6.30 10.76 -12.63
CA GLN A 266 6.45 10.24 -13.99
C GLN A 266 6.42 8.71 -14.08
N THR A 267 7.14 8.01 -13.20
CA THR A 267 7.19 6.54 -13.22
C THR A 267 5.85 5.90 -12.83
N TYR A 268 5.10 6.52 -11.92
CA TYR A 268 3.75 6.08 -11.55
C TYR A 268 2.73 6.41 -12.65
N PHE A 269 2.91 7.52 -13.37
CA PHE A 269 2.10 7.86 -14.54
C PHE A 269 2.33 6.85 -15.69
N GLU A 270 3.58 6.50 -15.97
CA GLU A 270 3.93 5.48 -16.97
C GLU A 270 3.30 4.12 -16.65
N SER A 271 3.39 3.72 -15.38
CA SER A 271 2.74 2.54 -14.81
C SER A 271 1.22 2.56 -15.00
N CYS A 272 0.56 3.64 -14.60
CA CYS A 272 -0.89 3.80 -14.78
C CYS A 272 -1.30 3.70 -16.26
N VAL A 273 -0.55 4.31 -17.18
CA VAL A 273 -0.87 4.24 -18.61
C VAL A 273 -0.73 2.81 -19.13
N TYR A 274 0.31 2.09 -18.70
CA TYR A 274 0.51 0.67 -19.02
C TYR A 274 -0.70 -0.17 -18.60
N ASP A 275 -1.16 0.02 -17.36
CA ASP A 275 -2.27 -0.73 -16.78
C ASP A 275 -3.63 -0.39 -17.39
N GLN A 276 -3.91 0.90 -17.63
CA GLN A 276 -5.15 1.31 -18.29
C GLN A 276 -5.23 0.78 -19.73
N CYS A 277 -4.10 0.66 -20.42
CA CYS A 277 -4.01 -0.01 -21.72
C CYS A 277 -4.30 -1.52 -21.60
N ALA A 278 -3.69 -2.22 -20.64
CA ALA A 278 -3.86 -3.66 -20.47
C ALA A 278 -5.26 -4.06 -19.96
N THR A 279 -5.94 -3.16 -19.26
CA THR A 279 -7.24 -3.42 -18.60
C THR A 279 -8.42 -2.75 -19.29
N HIS A 280 -8.21 -2.10 -20.43
CA HIS A 280 -9.23 -1.33 -21.17
C HIS A 280 -9.94 -0.28 -20.32
N GLY A 281 -9.18 0.46 -19.49
CA GLY A 281 -9.71 1.58 -18.70
C GLY A 281 -10.36 1.18 -17.38
N SER A 282 -9.89 0.11 -16.72
CA SER A 282 -10.46 -0.38 -15.46
C SER A 282 -10.32 0.67 -14.35
N THR A 283 -11.45 1.03 -13.73
CA THR A 283 -11.50 1.94 -12.58
C THR A 283 -10.80 1.35 -11.36
N GLU A 284 -10.96 0.05 -11.10
CA GLU A 284 -10.25 -0.63 -10.01
C GLU A 284 -8.74 -0.47 -10.17
N GLN A 285 -8.22 -0.72 -11.38
CA GLN A 285 -6.79 -0.63 -11.63
C GLN A 285 -6.29 0.82 -11.55
N LEU A 286 -7.05 1.77 -12.09
CA LEU A 286 -6.73 3.20 -11.95
C LEU A 286 -6.58 3.58 -10.48
N CYS A 287 -7.48 3.11 -9.62
CA CYS A 287 -7.42 3.40 -8.20
C CYS A 287 -6.29 2.69 -7.46
N ASN A 288 -5.89 1.49 -7.92
CA ASN A 288 -4.68 0.83 -7.44
C ASN A 288 -3.43 1.65 -7.79
N ASP A 289 -3.35 2.21 -9.00
CA ASP A 289 -2.21 3.02 -9.45
C ASP A 289 -2.13 4.36 -8.72
N LEU A 290 -3.26 5.07 -8.59
CA LEU A 290 -3.34 6.31 -7.81
C LEU A 290 -3.01 6.06 -6.34
N GLY A 291 -3.52 4.96 -5.77
CA GLY A 291 -3.22 4.52 -4.42
C GLY A 291 -1.75 4.22 -4.21
N ALA A 292 -1.08 3.56 -5.17
CA ALA A 292 0.35 3.27 -5.09
C ALA A 292 1.20 4.54 -5.03
N TYR A 293 0.85 5.56 -5.83
CA TYR A 293 1.55 6.85 -5.74
C TYR A 293 1.28 7.56 -4.41
N ALA A 294 0.04 7.50 -3.92
CA ALA A 294 -0.32 8.03 -2.60
C ALA A 294 0.50 7.38 -1.47
N THR A 295 0.63 6.05 -1.50
CA THR A 295 1.43 5.26 -0.56
C THR A 295 2.90 5.68 -0.61
N ALA A 296 3.49 5.70 -1.81
CA ALA A 296 4.89 6.09 -1.98
C ALA A 296 5.15 7.53 -1.52
N CYS A 297 4.19 8.42 -1.74
CA CYS A 297 4.24 9.79 -1.26
C CYS A 297 4.24 9.91 0.26
N ALA A 298 3.35 9.16 0.92
CA ALA A 298 3.30 9.08 2.38
C ALA A 298 4.59 8.49 2.96
N GLU A 299 5.15 7.47 2.31
CA GLU A 299 6.44 6.87 2.68
C GLU A 299 7.62 7.85 2.52
N ALA A 300 7.52 8.79 1.59
CA ALA A 300 8.46 9.92 1.44
C ALA A 300 8.22 11.05 2.46
N GLY A 301 7.25 10.90 3.37
CA GLY A 301 6.98 11.83 4.47
C GLY A 301 6.01 12.96 4.14
N VAL A 302 5.31 12.89 3.00
CA VAL A 302 4.33 13.90 2.60
C VAL A 302 2.92 13.47 3.02
N ALA A 303 2.23 14.31 3.79
CA ALA A 303 0.85 14.07 4.19
C ALA A 303 -0.11 14.60 3.12
N LEU A 304 -0.68 13.71 2.30
CA LEU A 304 -1.65 14.06 1.26
C LEU A 304 -3.08 14.27 1.78
N GLY A 305 -3.40 13.79 2.99
CA GLY A 305 -4.79 13.74 3.48
C GLY A 305 -5.60 12.67 2.73
N ASP A 306 -6.87 12.96 2.47
CA ASP A 306 -7.72 12.10 1.64
C ASP A 306 -7.48 12.41 0.15
N TRP A 307 -6.48 11.76 -0.44
CA TRP A 307 -6.14 11.90 -1.85
C TRP A 307 -7.25 11.41 -2.79
N SER A 308 -8.13 10.54 -2.31
CA SER A 308 -9.20 9.96 -3.11
C SER A 308 -10.37 10.92 -3.30
N ALA A 309 -10.55 11.88 -2.38
CA ALA A 309 -11.61 12.87 -2.42
C ALA A 309 -11.58 13.66 -3.75
N GLY A 310 -12.73 13.70 -4.44
CA GLY A 310 -12.86 14.39 -5.72
C GLY A 310 -12.29 13.63 -6.92
N THR A 311 -11.78 12.41 -6.73
CA THR A 311 -11.41 11.49 -7.81
C THR A 311 -12.49 10.42 -8.00
N VAL A 312 -12.39 9.64 -9.09
CA VAL A 312 -13.24 8.44 -9.29
C VAL A 312 -12.99 7.35 -8.25
N CYS A 313 -11.90 7.46 -7.47
CA CYS A 313 -11.50 6.51 -6.43
C CYS A 313 -12.03 6.86 -5.05
N ALA A 314 -12.75 7.99 -4.92
CA ALA A 314 -13.47 8.27 -3.68
C ALA A 314 -14.43 7.10 -3.40
N PRO A 315 -14.47 6.58 -2.16
CA PRO A 315 -15.47 5.58 -1.82
C PRO A 315 -16.86 6.14 -2.13
N PRO A 316 -17.79 5.30 -2.61
CA PRO A 316 -19.16 5.76 -2.84
C PRO A 316 -19.69 6.40 -1.55
N GLU A 317 -20.37 7.53 -1.72
CA GLU A 317 -20.87 8.33 -0.59
C GLU A 317 -21.66 7.41 0.36
N ALA A 318 -21.25 7.37 1.63
CA ALA A 318 -21.79 6.43 2.60
C ALA A 318 -23.31 6.60 2.68
N CYS A 319 -24.04 5.55 2.35
CA CYS A 319 -25.49 5.66 2.25
C CYS A 319 -26.12 5.89 3.63
N LYS A 320 -26.87 6.99 3.76
CA LYS A 320 -27.47 7.41 5.03
C LYS A 320 -28.77 6.66 5.30
N PHE A 321 -28.67 5.36 5.60
CA PHE A 321 -29.82 4.56 6.04
C PHE A 321 -30.29 4.90 7.45
N ALA A 322 -29.37 5.34 8.31
CA ALA A 322 -29.69 5.69 9.68
C ALA A 322 -30.53 6.98 9.72
N CYS A 323 -31.80 6.85 10.10
CA CYS A 323 -32.71 7.96 10.34
C CYS A 323 -33.38 7.76 11.69
N THR A 324 -33.15 8.68 12.64
CA THR A 324 -33.83 8.66 13.94
C THR A 324 -35.23 9.25 13.87
N PHE A 325 -35.55 9.95 12.78
CA PHE A 325 -36.75 10.73 12.58
C PHE A 325 -36.91 11.91 13.55
N ASP A 326 -35.86 12.35 14.26
CA ASP A 326 -35.95 13.44 15.25
C ASP A 326 -36.05 14.85 14.67
N ASP A 327 -35.64 15.03 13.41
CA ASP A 327 -35.77 16.30 12.68
C ASP A 327 -36.86 16.20 11.60
N ASP A 328 -36.76 15.21 10.71
CA ASP A 328 -37.69 14.96 9.59
C ASP A 328 -37.70 13.48 9.16
N PHE A 329 -38.07 13.16 7.91
CA PHE A 329 -38.01 11.81 7.34
C PHE A 329 -36.61 11.44 6.78
N CYS A 330 -35.61 12.28 7.01
CA CYS A 330 -34.30 12.20 6.37
C CYS A 330 -34.45 12.10 4.85
N GLU A 331 -33.83 11.10 4.22
CA GLU A 331 -33.96 10.82 2.79
C GLU A 331 -35.04 9.76 2.48
N TRP A 332 -35.82 9.32 3.47
CA TRP A 332 -36.92 8.38 3.26
C TRP A 332 -38.13 9.11 2.65
N VAL A 333 -38.73 8.48 1.63
CA VAL A 333 -39.82 9.08 0.86
C VAL A 333 -41.07 8.24 1.00
N GLN A 334 -42.20 8.88 1.29
CA GLN A 334 -43.50 8.21 1.27
C GLN A 334 -43.89 7.93 -0.19
N ALA A 335 -44.16 6.68 -0.52
CA ALA A 335 -44.51 6.33 -1.89
C ALA A 335 -45.82 7.02 -2.27
N GLY A 336 -45.83 7.78 -3.37
CA GLY A 336 -47.00 8.55 -3.82
C GLY A 336 -48.22 7.70 -4.24
N TYR A 337 -48.08 6.38 -4.26
CA TYR A 337 -49.18 5.42 -4.49
C TYR A 337 -49.67 4.76 -3.19
N SER A 338 -49.17 5.19 -2.02
CA SER A 338 -49.67 4.72 -0.73
C SER A 338 -51.09 5.22 -0.51
N SER A 339 -51.94 4.36 0.06
CA SER A 339 -53.30 4.70 0.49
C SER A 339 -53.31 5.46 1.82
N ILE A 340 -52.29 5.23 2.65
CA ILE A 340 -52.05 5.92 3.92
C ILE A 340 -50.57 6.19 4.09
N ASP A 341 -50.27 7.29 4.77
CA ASP A 341 -48.93 7.79 5.00
C ASP A 341 -48.45 7.43 6.41
N TRP A 342 -47.16 7.16 6.55
CA TRP A 342 -46.47 7.16 7.83
C TRP A 342 -46.54 8.55 8.46
N ILE A 343 -46.84 8.57 9.74
CA ILE A 343 -47.03 9.78 10.53
C ILE A 343 -45.87 9.89 11.51
N ARG A 344 -45.18 11.02 11.47
CA ARG A 344 -44.14 11.38 12.43
C ARG A 344 -44.76 12.03 13.66
N ASN A 345 -44.50 11.48 14.84
CA ASN A 345 -45.12 11.92 16.09
C ASN A 345 -44.14 11.97 17.26
N ARG A 346 -44.47 12.76 18.27
CA ARG A 346 -43.77 12.88 19.55
C ARG A 346 -44.78 12.76 20.68
N GLY A 347 -44.46 11.92 21.67
CA GLY A 347 -45.40 11.56 22.74
C GLY A 347 -46.42 10.50 22.31
N PRO A 348 -47.52 10.30 23.06
CA PRO A 348 -48.47 9.22 22.79
C PRO A 348 -49.21 9.38 21.45
N THR A 349 -49.61 8.25 20.83
CA THR A 349 -50.48 8.30 19.66
C THR A 349 -51.89 8.83 20.01
N PRO A 350 -52.63 9.43 19.06
CA PRO A 350 -53.94 10.03 19.33
C PRO A 350 -55.01 9.03 19.78
N THR A 351 -54.91 7.79 19.30
CA THR A 351 -55.88 6.73 19.63
C THR A 351 -55.50 6.08 20.98
N PRO A 352 -56.42 6.05 21.97
CA PRO A 352 -56.10 5.49 23.28
C PRO A 352 -55.71 4.02 23.21
N ASN A 353 -54.68 3.64 23.96
CA ASN A 353 -54.15 2.27 24.02
C ASN A 353 -53.59 1.74 22.68
N THR A 354 -53.19 2.62 21.76
CA THR A 354 -52.45 2.25 20.55
C THR A 354 -51.07 2.89 20.52
N GLY A 355 -50.14 2.27 19.78
CA GLY A 355 -48.79 2.78 19.56
C GLY A 355 -47.96 3.02 20.84
N PRO A 356 -46.76 3.58 20.70
CA PRO A 356 -45.90 3.90 21.84
C PRO A 356 -46.31 5.22 22.50
N SER A 357 -45.96 5.38 23.79
CA SER A 357 -46.17 6.63 24.55
C SER A 357 -45.08 7.68 24.31
N SER A 358 -43.93 7.26 23.79
CA SER A 358 -42.75 8.07 23.52
C SER A 358 -41.83 7.32 22.55
N ASP A 359 -40.84 8.00 21.96
CA ASP A 359 -39.78 7.32 21.21
C ASP A 359 -38.96 6.40 22.13
N HIS A 360 -38.26 5.44 21.51
CA HIS A 360 -37.41 4.49 22.23
C HIS A 360 -36.03 5.07 22.60
N THR A 361 -35.49 5.97 21.78
CA THR A 361 -34.08 6.37 21.85
C THR A 361 -33.81 7.31 23.02
N THR A 362 -34.67 8.29 23.23
CA THR A 362 -34.48 9.36 24.20
C THR A 362 -35.66 9.49 25.16
N GLY A 363 -36.84 8.98 24.81
CA GLY A 363 -38.09 9.11 25.58
C GLY A 363 -38.80 10.45 25.35
N ASP A 364 -38.17 11.38 24.64
CA ASP A 364 -38.66 12.72 24.31
C ASP A 364 -38.39 13.10 22.83
N GLY A 365 -38.02 12.16 21.99
CA GLY A 365 -37.77 12.31 20.55
C GLY A 365 -39.00 12.02 19.69
N TYR A 366 -38.79 11.98 18.37
CA TYR A 366 -39.84 11.62 17.41
C TYR A 366 -39.71 10.18 16.94
N TYR A 367 -40.83 9.60 16.52
CA TYR A 367 -40.89 8.30 15.87
C TYR A 367 -41.93 8.35 14.75
N ILE A 368 -41.92 7.36 13.86
CA ILE A 368 -42.94 7.21 12.82
C ILE A 368 -43.86 6.02 13.12
N TYR A 369 -45.14 6.15 12.79
CA TYR A 369 -46.14 5.09 12.96
C TYR A 369 -47.21 5.18 11.88
N LEU A 370 -48.08 4.16 11.80
CA LEU A 370 -49.28 4.17 10.97
C LEU A 370 -50.52 4.20 11.87
N GLU A 371 -51.47 5.08 11.55
CA GLU A 371 -52.77 5.13 12.23
C GLU A 371 -53.75 4.18 11.53
N GLY A 372 -54.17 3.14 12.25
CA GLY A 372 -55.03 2.09 11.72
C GLY A 372 -56.52 2.42 11.82
N SER A 373 -56.90 3.41 12.63
CA SER A 373 -58.31 3.70 12.93
C SER A 373 -59.13 4.12 11.70
N ASP A 374 -58.47 4.72 10.70
CA ASP A 374 -59.08 5.14 9.43
C ASP A 374 -58.71 4.23 8.24
N ALA A 375 -58.00 3.12 8.49
CA ALA A 375 -57.51 2.24 7.44
C ALA A 375 -58.55 1.16 7.06
N LEU A 376 -58.78 0.97 5.75
CA LEU A 376 -59.66 -0.07 5.22
C LEU A 376 -58.86 -1.28 4.72
N PRO A 377 -59.47 -2.49 4.66
CA PRO A 377 -58.84 -3.66 4.06
C PRO A 377 -58.33 -3.35 2.65
N GLY A 378 -57.04 -3.60 2.41
CA GLY A 378 -56.37 -3.36 1.12
C GLY A 378 -55.59 -2.05 1.03
N PHE A 379 -55.60 -1.20 2.06
CA PHE A 379 -54.74 -0.02 2.11
C PHE A 379 -53.26 -0.41 2.19
N VAL A 380 -52.41 0.32 1.47
CA VAL A 380 -50.96 0.12 1.42
C VAL A 380 -50.26 1.36 1.94
N ALA A 381 -49.26 1.17 2.80
CA ALA A 381 -48.34 2.20 3.23
C ALA A 381 -46.93 1.76 2.85
N GLN A 382 -46.20 2.57 2.10
CA GLN A 382 -44.82 2.26 1.74
C GLN A 382 -43.92 3.46 1.98
N LEU A 383 -42.87 3.23 2.78
CA LEU A 383 -41.76 4.14 2.97
C LEU A 383 -40.58 3.64 2.14
N VAL A 384 -40.10 4.46 1.22
CA VAL A 384 -39.03 4.14 0.28
C VAL A 384 -37.73 4.69 0.83
N SER A 385 -36.72 3.85 0.95
CA SER A 385 -35.39 4.29 1.38
C SER A 385 -34.72 5.16 0.32
N PRO A 386 -33.70 5.95 0.69
CA PRO A 386 -32.77 6.51 -0.28
C PRO A 386 -32.18 5.42 -1.20
N VAL A 387 -31.86 5.81 -2.42
CA VAL A 387 -31.23 4.93 -3.42
C VAL A 387 -29.73 4.91 -3.16
N CYS A 388 -29.20 3.72 -2.87
CA CYS A 388 -27.80 3.53 -2.59
C CYS A 388 -27.06 2.89 -3.78
N PRO A 389 -25.92 3.44 -4.21
CA PRO A 389 -25.04 2.74 -5.12
C PRO A 389 -24.50 1.48 -4.42
N SER A 390 -24.81 0.30 -4.94
CA SER A 390 -24.36 -0.96 -4.33
C SER A 390 -23.00 -1.39 -4.89
N GLU A 391 -21.93 -0.94 -4.25
CA GLU A 391 -20.63 -1.59 -4.34
C GLU A 391 -20.11 -1.88 -2.92
N GLY A 392 -20.51 -3.02 -2.35
CA GLY A 392 -20.00 -3.49 -1.07
C GLY A 392 -20.99 -4.35 -0.26
N PRO A 393 -20.50 -5.11 0.75
CA PRO A 393 -21.34 -5.84 1.67
C PRO A 393 -22.01 -4.87 2.66
N HIS A 394 -23.30 -4.61 2.44
CA HIS A 394 -24.15 -3.94 3.43
C HIS A 394 -24.83 -5.00 4.31
N CYS A 395 -24.76 -4.84 5.63
CA CYS A 395 -25.62 -5.58 6.55
C CYS A 395 -26.85 -4.70 6.84
N PHE A 396 -28.03 -5.23 6.55
CA PHE A 396 -29.33 -4.62 6.88
C PHE A 396 -29.88 -5.16 8.19
#